data_AF-A0A176U7W0-F1
#
_entry.id   AF-A0A176U7W0-F1
#
_cell.length_a   1.000
_cell.length_b   1.000
_cell.length_c   1.000
_cell.angle_alpha   90.00
_cell.angle_beta   90.00
_cell.angle_gamma   90.00
#
_symmetry.space_group_name_H-M   'P 1'
#
loop_
_entity.id
_entity.type
_entity.pdbx_description
1 polymer ?
#
loop_
_entity_poly.entity_id
_entity_poly.type
_entity_poly.pdbx_seq_one_letter_code
_entity_poly.pdbx_strand_id
1 'polypeptide(L)'
;MKERNSQKQSDSMRSRVRTSILLLLLALVAVTATTVAWFSIADRARVRTMSLDIISGVDLRMDLDAHDTIEAYKKTLSFEEIAARIQKEKGFSMKEVPLEPVTTIDQRSFTFENGAAASAKSGAYLEFTLHFMAAKDMIVHLTSADSSKNIRDGTAILSDTSSLYEAMRISFEADGICYVYDPGLGDTITKTTSARTFGLLPSEQMILNENNAMFSLKEGEDKAVLVHIWLEGTDPLCTDELKSAEYAIRLRFTGTDSSNQAFDH
;
A
#
# COMPACT_ATOMS: atom_id res chain seq x y z
N MET A 1 47.74 -17.24 61.59
CA MET A 1 47.95 -17.21 60.11
C MET A 1 46.77 -17.78 59.31
N LYS A 2 45.71 -18.30 59.94
CA LYS A 2 44.53 -18.90 59.26
C LYS A 2 43.41 -17.89 58.95
N GLU A 3 43.26 -16.82 59.75
CA GLU A 3 42.22 -15.79 59.53
C GLU A 3 42.52 -14.84 58.35
N ARG A 4 43.80 -14.48 58.12
CA ARG A 4 44.20 -13.62 57.00
C ARG A 4 43.91 -14.23 55.61
N ASN A 5 43.88 -15.56 55.49
CA ASN A 5 43.57 -16.23 54.22
C ASN A 5 42.06 -16.31 53.93
N SER A 6 41.20 -16.48 54.95
CA SER A 6 39.73 -16.45 54.75
C SER A 6 39.23 -15.06 54.37
N GLN A 7 39.82 -13.99 54.93
CA GLN A 7 39.44 -12.61 54.62
C GLN A 7 39.81 -12.22 53.18
N LYS A 8 41.04 -12.59 52.73
CA LYS A 8 41.50 -12.38 51.34
C LYS A 8 40.65 -13.15 50.31
N GLN A 9 40.18 -14.35 50.66
CA GLN A 9 39.33 -15.16 49.79
C GLN A 9 37.91 -14.58 49.71
N SER A 10 37.39 -14.02 50.81
CA SER A 10 36.09 -13.33 50.83
C SER A 10 36.09 -12.02 50.02
N ASP A 11 37.18 -11.25 50.06
CA ASP A 11 37.31 -10.01 49.28
C ASP A 11 37.49 -10.28 47.78
N SER A 12 38.22 -11.34 47.42
CA SER A 12 38.34 -11.82 46.03
C SER A 12 37.00 -12.27 45.44
N MET A 13 36.16 -12.93 46.26
CA MET A 13 34.84 -13.38 45.83
C MET A 13 33.86 -12.20 45.70
N ARG A 14 33.93 -11.23 46.62
CA ARG A 14 33.15 -9.98 46.54
C ARG A 14 33.55 -9.11 45.35
N SER A 15 34.83 -9.06 44.98
CA SER A 15 35.27 -8.30 43.80
C SER A 15 34.79 -8.95 42.50
N ARG A 16 34.86 -10.29 42.39
CA ARG A 16 34.33 -11.04 41.24
C ARG A 16 32.82 -10.85 41.05
N VAL A 17 32.05 -10.87 42.13
CA VAL A 17 30.59 -10.60 42.08
C VAL A 17 30.32 -9.16 41.65
N ARG A 18 31.07 -8.18 42.16
CA ARG A 18 30.94 -6.77 41.73
C ARG A 18 31.26 -6.60 40.25
N THR A 19 32.31 -7.26 39.74
CA THR A 19 32.67 -7.20 38.32
C THR A 19 31.59 -7.85 37.43
N SER A 20 31.01 -8.99 37.84
CA SER A 20 29.92 -9.63 37.11
C SER A 20 28.64 -8.79 37.10
N ILE A 21 28.29 -8.14 38.21
CA ILE A 21 27.13 -7.22 38.27
C ILE A 21 27.38 -5.98 37.41
N LEU A 22 28.60 -5.42 37.44
CA LEU A 22 29.00 -4.30 36.57
C LEU A 22 28.89 -4.69 35.09
N LEU A 23 29.37 -5.88 34.71
CA LEU A 23 29.24 -6.38 33.33
C LEU A 23 27.78 -6.61 32.95
N LEU A 24 26.94 -7.11 33.86
CA LEU A 24 25.51 -7.30 33.62
C LEU A 24 24.78 -5.96 33.44
N LEU A 25 25.11 -4.95 34.26
CA LEU A 25 24.56 -3.60 34.13
C LEU A 25 25.04 -2.92 32.84
N LEU A 26 26.30 -3.13 32.43
CA LEU A 26 26.85 -2.59 31.20
C LEU A 26 26.24 -3.27 29.96
N ALA A 27 25.96 -4.58 30.05
CA ALA A 27 25.18 -5.30 29.05
C ALA A 27 23.71 -4.83 29.01
N LEU A 28 23.09 -4.55 30.16
CA LEU A 28 21.72 -4.03 30.23
C LEU A 28 21.63 -2.61 29.64
N VAL A 29 22.64 -1.76 29.87
CA VAL A 29 22.74 -0.43 29.24
C VAL A 29 23.03 -0.53 27.75
N ALA A 30 23.79 -1.53 27.29
CA ALA A 30 23.97 -1.79 25.87
C ALA A 30 22.68 -2.28 25.19
N VAL A 31 21.86 -3.07 25.89
CA VAL A 31 20.54 -3.53 25.41
C VAL A 31 19.50 -2.41 25.46
N THR A 32 19.61 -1.44 26.38
CA THR A 32 18.78 -0.23 26.31
C THR A 32 19.25 0.72 25.22
N ALA A 33 20.55 0.89 24.95
CA ALA A 33 21.05 1.78 23.90
C ALA A 33 20.75 1.28 22.46
N THR A 34 20.57 -0.02 22.22
CA THR A 34 20.13 -0.56 20.92
C THR A 34 18.61 -0.67 20.78
N THR A 35 17.84 -0.37 21.83
CA THR A 35 16.38 -0.20 21.74
C THR A 35 15.94 1.26 21.56
N VAL A 36 16.86 2.25 21.68
CA VAL A 36 16.57 3.68 21.49
C VAL A 36 17.03 4.28 20.14
N ALA A 37 17.27 3.46 19.12
CA ALA A 37 17.48 3.92 17.73
C ALA A 37 16.28 3.67 16.80
N TRP A 38 15.31 2.83 17.19
CA TRP A 38 14.02 2.70 16.49
C TRP A 38 13.00 3.75 16.95
N PHE A 39 13.18 4.28 18.16
CA PHE A 39 12.34 5.34 18.74
C PHE A 39 13.02 6.72 18.73
N SER A 40 13.69 7.09 17.63
CA SER A 40 13.77 8.50 17.25
C SER A 40 12.43 8.80 16.55
N ILE A 41 11.34 9.11 17.26
CA ILE A 41 11.14 10.40 17.94
C ILE A 41 11.79 11.53 17.13
N ALA A 42 11.45 11.55 15.84
CA ALA A 42 11.50 12.77 15.04
C ALA A 42 10.36 12.83 14.01
N ASP A 43 9.26 12.08 14.21
CA ASP A 43 7.98 12.39 13.52
C ASP A 43 6.70 11.91 14.25
N ARG A 44 6.80 11.61 15.56
CA ARG A 44 5.60 11.44 16.42
C ARG A 44 5.00 12.81 16.77
N ALA A 45 4.43 13.47 15.76
CA ALA A 45 3.45 14.55 15.93
C ALA A 45 2.49 14.71 14.73
N ARG A 46 2.58 13.86 13.69
CA ARG A 46 1.52 13.61 12.69
C ARG A 46 1.86 12.31 11.96
N VAL A 47 1.34 11.22 12.49
CA VAL A 47 1.55 9.87 11.99
C VAL A 47 1.03 9.79 10.56
N ARG A 48 1.87 9.36 9.61
CA ARG A 48 1.44 9.05 8.24
C ARG A 48 0.50 7.86 8.32
N THR A 49 -0.81 8.10 8.35
CA THR A 49 -1.81 7.03 8.37
C THR A 49 -1.81 6.23 7.06
N MET A 50 -1.37 6.86 5.96
CA MET A 50 -1.37 6.27 4.62
C MET A 50 -0.19 6.76 3.76
N SER A 51 0.37 5.87 2.93
CA SER A 51 1.13 6.24 1.72
C SER A 51 0.57 5.53 0.49
N LEU A 52 0.70 6.14 -0.69
CA LEU A 52 0.27 5.56 -1.97
C LEU A 52 1.24 5.93 -3.08
N ASP A 53 1.93 4.95 -3.64
CA ASP A 53 2.76 5.13 -4.83
C ASP A 53 2.22 4.30 -5.99
N ILE A 54 2.26 4.86 -7.20
CA ILE A 54 1.77 4.21 -8.41
C ILE A 54 2.90 4.15 -9.42
N ILE A 55 3.18 2.96 -9.96
CA ILE A 55 4.34 2.66 -10.80
C ILE A 55 3.88 1.99 -12.09
N SER A 56 4.42 2.41 -13.23
CA SER A 56 4.11 1.84 -14.54
C SER A 56 5.29 1.10 -15.15
N GLY A 57 4.96 0.16 -16.05
CA GLY A 57 5.91 -0.56 -16.90
C GLY A 57 6.61 0.34 -17.93
N VAL A 58 7.40 -0.28 -18.83
CA VAL A 58 8.30 0.46 -19.73
C VAL A 58 7.54 1.33 -20.74
N ASP A 59 6.53 0.76 -21.38
CA ASP A 59 5.76 1.39 -22.46
C ASP A 59 4.45 2.06 -21.98
N LEU A 60 4.22 2.05 -20.67
CA LEU A 60 3.04 2.62 -20.03
C LEU A 60 3.46 3.82 -19.19
N ARG A 61 2.71 4.90 -19.26
CA ARG A 61 2.88 6.05 -18.37
C ARG A 61 1.54 6.55 -17.87
N MET A 62 1.58 7.32 -16.79
CA MET A 62 0.39 7.90 -16.19
C MET A 62 0.68 9.26 -15.54
N ASP A 63 -0.37 10.05 -15.35
CA ASP A 63 -0.35 11.29 -14.57
C ASP A 63 -1.73 11.56 -13.97
N LEU A 64 -1.84 12.62 -13.18
CA LEU A 64 -3.09 13.09 -12.59
C LEU A 64 -3.85 14.09 -13.49
N ASP A 65 -3.26 14.44 -14.64
CA ASP A 65 -3.84 15.29 -15.68
C ASP A 65 -3.59 14.65 -17.05
N ALA A 66 -4.50 14.88 -18.00
CA ALA A 66 -4.29 14.51 -19.39
C ALA A 66 -3.18 15.36 -20.03
N HIS A 67 -2.38 14.74 -20.89
CA HIS A 67 -1.40 15.40 -21.75
C HIS A 67 -1.51 14.90 -23.19
N ASP A 68 -1.00 15.71 -24.11
CA ASP A 68 -1.02 15.42 -25.56
C ASP A 68 0.07 14.43 -25.99
N THR A 69 1.15 14.27 -25.21
CA THR A 69 2.27 13.39 -25.56
C THR A 69 2.70 12.51 -24.39
N ILE A 70 3.15 11.29 -24.69
CA ILE A 70 3.52 10.31 -23.67
C ILE A 70 4.69 10.79 -22.79
N GLU A 71 5.59 11.61 -23.33
CA GLU A 71 6.76 12.12 -22.60
C GLU A 71 6.38 13.00 -21.41
N ALA A 72 5.22 13.67 -21.47
CA ALA A 72 4.71 14.50 -20.38
C ALA A 72 4.14 13.66 -19.22
N TYR A 73 3.69 12.44 -19.50
CA TYR A 73 3.28 11.49 -18.48
C TYR A 73 4.48 10.90 -17.74
N LYS A 74 4.22 10.43 -16.51
CA LYS A 74 5.23 9.94 -15.57
C LYS A 74 5.22 8.42 -15.49
N LYS A 75 6.35 7.84 -15.07
CA LYS A 75 6.45 6.42 -14.71
C LYS A 75 6.08 6.11 -13.28
N THR A 76 6.11 7.14 -12.44
CA THR A 76 5.81 7.02 -11.02
C THR A 76 5.05 8.26 -10.60
N LEU A 77 3.95 8.05 -9.88
CA LEU A 77 3.25 9.08 -9.12
C LEU A 77 3.49 8.82 -7.65
N SER A 78 4.03 9.82 -6.95
CA SER A 78 4.29 9.69 -5.52
C SER A 78 3.06 9.99 -4.68
N PHE A 79 3.09 9.52 -3.43
CA PHE A 79 2.10 9.88 -2.43
C PHE A 79 1.88 11.40 -2.31
N GLU A 80 2.94 12.21 -2.35
CA GLU A 80 2.83 13.66 -2.22
C GLU A 80 2.02 14.28 -3.36
N GLU A 81 2.19 13.81 -4.59
CA GLU A 81 1.45 14.31 -5.76
C GLU A 81 -0.02 13.96 -5.66
N ILE A 82 -0.34 12.71 -5.29
CA ILE A 82 -1.71 12.23 -5.13
C ILE A 82 -2.40 12.93 -3.95
N ALA A 83 -1.71 13.06 -2.81
CA ALA A 83 -2.22 13.77 -1.65
C ALA A 83 -2.48 15.25 -1.95
N ALA A 84 -1.61 15.90 -2.72
CA ALA A 84 -1.83 17.28 -3.16
C ALA A 84 -3.07 17.40 -4.08
N ARG A 85 -3.28 16.45 -4.99
CA ARG A 85 -4.48 16.37 -5.84
C ARG A 85 -5.75 16.21 -5.02
N ILE A 86 -5.78 15.26 -4.08
CA ILE A 86 -6.92 15.03 -3.19
C ILE A 86 -7.22 16.27 -2.34
N GLN A 87 -6.20 16.88 -1.74
CA GLN A 87 -6.37 18.10 -0.96
C GLN A 87 -6.94 19.25 -1.80
N LYS A 88 -6.49 19.40 -3.05
CA LYS A 88 -6.96 20.43 -3.99
C LYS A 88 -8.43 20.22 -4.39
N GLU A 89 -8.82 18.99 -4.72
CA GLU A 89 -10.13 18.70 -5.31
C GLU A 89 -11.21 18.35 -4.29
N LYS A 90 -10.83 17.62 -3.24
CA LYS A 90 -11.75 17.09 -2.22
C LYS A 90 -11.71 17.88 -0.93
N GLY A 91 -10.61 18.58 -0.64
CA GLY A 91 -10.50 19.51 0.47
C GLY A 91 -9.99 18.90 1.78
N PHE A 92 -9.56 17.64 1.78
CA PHE A 92 -9.01 16.97 2.96
C PHE A 92 -7.58 16.46 2.74
N SER A 93 -6.85 16.27 3.84
CA SER A 93 -5.48 15.79 3.84
C SER A 93 -5.46 14.28 4.09
N MET A 94 -4.92 13.51 3.14
CA MET A 94 -4.73 12.06 3.28
C MET A 94 -3.82 11.68 4.46
N LYS A 95 -3.01 12.62 4.97
CA LYS A 95 -2.15 12.41 6.14
C LYS A 95 -2.89 12.58 7.46
N GLU A 96 -4.03 13.25 7.45
CA GLU A 96 -4.74 13.67 8.66
C GLU A 96 -6.11 13.02 8.80
N VAL A 97 -6.70 12.62 7.67
CA VAL A 97 -8.01 11.98 7.60
C VAL A 97 -7.79 10.53 7.16
N PRO A 98 -7.84 9.56 8.11
CA PRO A 98 -7.76 8.15 7.76
C PRO A 98 -9.03 7.70 7.03
N LEU A 99 -8.94 6.59 6.31
CA LEU A 99 -10.11 5.94 5.74
C LEU A 99 -11.06 5.48 6.83
N GLU A 100 -12.36 5.55 6.53
CA GLU A 100 -13.40 4.98 7.35
C GLU A 100 -14.04 3.82 6.62
N PRO A 101 -14.34 2.70 7.30
CA PRO A 101 -15.03 1.57 6.69
C PRO A 101 -16.35 2.00 6.06
N VAL A 102 -16.53 1.57 4.82
CA VAL A 102 -17.74 1.77 4.03
C VAL A 102 -18.07 0.48 3.30
N THR A 103 -19.29 0.38 2.80
CA THR A 103 -19.68 -0.68 1.87
C THR A 103 -20.25 -0.08 0.59
N THR A 104 -20.22 -0.87 -0.47
CA THR A 104 -20.74 -0.49 -1.78
C THR A 104 -21.37 -1.68 -2.50
N ILE A 105 -22.50 -1.44 -3.17
CA ILE A 105 -23.19 -2.46 -3.98
C ILE A 105 -22.81 -2.32 -5.46
N ASP A 106 -22.60 -1.09 -5.92
CA ASP A 106 -22.40 -0.70 -7.32
C ASP A 106 -20.95 -0.26 -7.63
N GLN A 107 -20.08 -0.32 -6.63
CA GLN A 107 -18.68 0.07 -6.66
C GLN A 107 -18.46 1.56 -6.97
N ARG A 108 -19.51 2.39 -6.80
CA ARG A 108 -19.51 3.83 -7.11
C ARG A 108 -20.10 4.67 -5.98
N SER A 109 -21.14 4.13 -5.35
CA SER A 109 -21.83 4.71 -4.22
C SER A 109 -21.38 4.01 -2.94
N PHE A 110 -20.89 4.78 -1.98
CA PHE A 110 -20.36 4.27 -0.72
C PHE A 110 -21.30 4.67 0.41
N THR A 111 -21.54 3.74 1.33
CA THR A 111 -22.40 3.97 2.51
C THR A 111 -21.69 3.56 3.78
N PHE A 112 -21.83 4.40 4.81
CA PHE A 112 -21.44 4.05 6.18
C PHE A 112 -22.39 2.99 6.76
N GLU A 113 -21.98 2.40 7.88
CA GLU A 113 -22.79 1.43 8.63
C GLU A 113 -24.19 1.94 8.99
N ASN A 114 -24.31 3.22 9.37
CA ASN A 114 -25.59 3.84 9.70
C ASN A 114 -26.51 4.08 8.48
N GLY A 115 -26.09 3.63 7.29
CA GLY A 115 -26.80 3.78 6.03
C GLY A 115 -26.65 5.16 5.38
N ALA A 116 -25.92 6.09 6.00
CA ALA A 116 -25.66 7.39 5.41
C ALA A 116 -24.70 7.25 4.22
N ALA A 117 -24.95 8.01 3.15
CA ALA A 117 -24.04 8.06 2.02
C ALA A 117 -22.73 8.74 2.43
N ALA A 118 -21.60 8.08 2.10
CA ALA A 118 -20.28 8.68 2.21
C ALA A 118 -20.04 9.62 1.03
N SER A 119 -19.36 10.73 1.30
CA SER A 119 -19.00 11.71 0.28
C SER A 119 -17.54 11.55 -0.10
N ALA A 120 -17.20 11.75 -1.38
CA ALA A 120 -15.80 11.84 -1.82
C ALA A 120 -14.99 12.95 -1.10
N LYS A 121 -15.65 13.85 -0.36
CA LYS A 121 -15.01 14.90 0.45
C LYS A 121 -14.87 14.55 1.94
N SER A 122 -15.43 13.43 2.41
CA SER A 122 -15.33 13.04 3.82
C SER A 122 -13.98 12.42 4.16
N GLY A 123 -13.26 11.89 3.18
CA GLY A 123 -12.05 11.10 3.38
C GLY A 123 -12.30 9.64 3.78
N ALA A 124 -13.57 9.22 3.86
CA ALA A 124 -13.93 7.83 4.16
C ALA A 124 -13.44 6.84 3.09
N TYR A 125 -13.38 7.31 1.84
CA TYR A 125 -12.74 6.64 0.70
C TYR A 125 -11.94 7.68 -0.09
N LEU A 126 -10.97 7.22 -0.87
CA LEU A 126 -10.26 8.07 -1.83
C LEU A 126 -10.92 8.00 -3.19
N GLU A 127 -10.94 9.13 -3.89
CA GLU A 127 -11.41 9.23 -5.26
C GLU A 127 -10.54 10.20 -6.04
N PHE A 128 -9.92 9.73 -7.11
CA PHE A 128 -9.14 10.57 -8.03
C PHE A 128 -9.10 9.92 -9.42
N THR A 129 -8.75 10.71 -10.43
CA THR A 129 -8.59 10.22 -11.80
C THR A 129 -7.12 10.04 -12.13
N LEU A 130 -6.80 8.89 -12.72
CA LEU A 130 -5.53 8.65 -13.38
C LEU A 130 -5.72 8.73 -14.88
N HIS A 131 -4.81 9.42 -15.55
CA HIS A 131 -4.72 9.46 -16.99
C HIS A 131 -3.58 8.55 -17.43
N PHE A 132 -3.87 7.56 -18.27
CA PHE A 132 -2.89 6.60 -18.79
C PHE A 132 -2.63 6.86 -20.27
N MET A 133 -1.37 6.71 -20.68
CA MET A 133 -0.98 6.71 -22.09
C MET A 133 0.08 5.64 -22.34
N ALA A 134 -0.02 4.99 -23.49
CA ALA A 134 0.86 3.89 -23.89
C ALA A 134 1.63 4.21 -25.18
N ALA A 135 2.87 3.73 -25.27
CA ALA A 135 3.72 3.88 -26.45
C ALA A 135 3.36 2.92 -27.60
N LYS A 136 2.39 2.04 -27.36
CA LYS A 136 1.89 1.03 -28.29
C LYS A 136 0.51 0.57 -27.81
N ASP A 137 -0.29 0.01 -28.70
CA ASP A 137 -1.53 -0.66 -28.34
C ASP A 137 -1.26 -1.75 -27.29
N MET A 138 -2.00 -1.75 -26.17
CA MET A 138 -1.78 -2.72 -25.09
C MET A 138 -3.03 -3.01 -24.25
N ILE A 139 -3.01 -4.14 -23.55
CA ILE A 139 -3.90 -4.45 -22.44
C ILE A 139 -3.16 -4.12 -21.15
N VAL A 140 -3.77 -3.31 -20.28
CA VAL A 140 -3.18 -2.93 -18.99
C VAL A 140 -3.56 -3.97 -17.93
N HIS A 141 -2.56 -4.39 -17.16
CA HIS A 141 -2.71 -5.29 -16.03
C HIS A 141 -2.26 -4.62 -14.75
N LEU A 142 -2.95 -4.93 -13.64
CA LEU A 142 -2.37 -4.77 -12.31
C LEU A 142 -1.50 -6.00 -12.01
N THR A 143 -0.31 -5.81 -11.45
CA THR A 143 0.63 -6.91 -11.23
C THR A 143 1.32 -6.81 -9.87
N SER A 144 1.50 -7.94 -9.19
CA SER A 144 2.33 -8.04 -7.99
C SER A 144 3.80 -8.34 -8.32
N ALA A 145 4.12 -8.61 -9.60
CA ALA A 145 5.48 -8.88 -10.04
C ALA A 145 6.36 -7.63 -9.90
N ASP A 146 7.54 -7.82 -9.35
CA ASP A 146 8.54 -6.77 -9.31
C ASP A 146 9.16 -6.52 -10.69
N SER A 147 9.63 -5.29 -10.94
CA SER A 147 10.34 -4.90 -12.17
C SER A 147 11.64 -5.67 -12.36
N SER A 148 12.26 -6.11 -11.27
CA SER A 148 13.46 -6.93 -11.29
C SER A 148 13.66 -7.63 -9.94
N LYS A 149 14.51 -8.66 -9.91
CA LYS A 149 14.77 -9.49 -8.71
C LYS A 149 15.23 -8.72 -7.46
N ASN A 150 15.79 -7.52 -7.62
CA ASN A 150 16.36 -6.73 -6.53
C ASN A 150 15.52 -5.49 -6.19
N ILE A 151 14.40 -5.28 -6.87
CA ILE A 151 13.48 -4.19 -6.62
C ILE A 151 12.21 -4.79 -6.03
N ARG A 152 11.60 -4.11 -5.06
CA ARG A 152 10.30 -4.48 -4.49
C ARG A 152 9.31 -3.39 -4.85
N ASP A 153 8.81 -3.44 -6.08
CA ASP A 153 7.92 -2.43 -6.65
C ASP A 153 6.62 -3.00 -7.21
N GLY A 154 6.36 -4.31 -7.07
CA GLY A 154 5.08 -4.94 -7.37
C GLY A 154 3.93 -4.42 -6.48
N THR A 155 2.70 -4.59 -6.95
CA THR A 155 1.49 -4.21 -6.20
C THR A 155 1.48 -4.86 -4.81
N ALA A 156 1.30 -4.04 -3.77
CA ALA A 156 1.27 -4.49 -2.39
C ALA A 156 0.46 -3.53 -1.51
N ILE A 157 -0.22 -4.10 -0.52
CA ILE A 157 -0.80 -3.36 0.61
C ILE A 157 -0.03 -3.83 1.83
N LEU A 158 0.65 -2.89 2.49
CA LEU A 158 1.52 -3.14 3.63
C LEU A 158 0.87 -2.53 4.86
N SER A 159 0.70 -3.31 5.92
CA SER A 159 0.25 -2.84 7.22
C SER A 159 0.72 -3.81 8.29
N ASP A 160 0.92 -3.32 9.50
CA ASP A 160 1.15 -4.16 10.68
C ASP A 160 -0.16 -4.81 11.17
N THR A 161 -1.32 -4.35 10.66
CA THR A 161 -2.64 -4.89 10.96
C THR A 161 -3.05 -5.86 9.86
N SER A 162 -3.01 -7.17 10.15
CA SER A 162 -3.29 -8.22 9.14
C SER A 162 -4.70 -8.15 8.56
N SER A 163 -5.70 -7.74 9.34
CA SER A 163 -7.09 -7.58 8.90
C SER A 163 -7.28 -6.44 7.89
N LEU A 164 -6.37 -5.46 7.84
CA LEU A 164 -6.45 -4.36 6.87
C LEU A 164 -6.26 -4.84 5.45
N TYR A 165 -5.36 -5.79 5.26
CA TYR A 165 -5.13 -6.40 3.96
C TYR A 165 -6.44 -6.98 3.40
N GLU A 166 -7.18 -7.75 4.21
CA GLU A 166 -8.41 -8.41 3.79
C GLU A 166 -9.59 -7.44 3.58
N ALA A 167 -9.57 -6.28 4.24
CA ALA A 167 -10.61 -5.26 4.12
C ALA A 167 -10.36 -4.26 2.97
N MET A 168 -9.11 -4.02 2.57
CA MET A 168 -8.80 -3.01 1.57
C MET A 168 -9.34 -3.40 0.19
N ARG A 169 -9.95 -2.45 -0.52
CA ARG A 169 -10.38 -2.60 -1.90
C ARG A 169 -9.93 -1.40 -2.72
N ILE A 170 -9.58 -1.68 -3.98
CA ILE A 170 -9.12 -0.66 -4.92
C ILE A 170 -9.84 -0.91 -6.23
N SER A 171 -10.54 0.09 -6.76
CA SER A 171 -11.22 -0.02 -8.03
C SER A 171 -10.62 0.89 -9.09
N PHE A 172 -10.77 0.46 -10.34
CA PHE A 172 -10.40 1.21 -11.54
C PHE A 172 -11.61 1.16 -12.48
N GLU A 173 -12.23 2.30 -12.75
CA GLU A 173 -13.34 2.39 -13.70
C GLU A 173 -12.85 2.92 -15.04
N ALA A 174 -13.00 2.09 -16.08
CA ALA A 174 -12.66 2.40 -17.46
C ALA A 174 -13.63 1.68 -18.40
N ASP A 175 -14.00 2.32 -19.51
CA ASP A 175 -14.85 1.73 -20.56
C ASP A 175 -16.19 1.17 -20.04
N GLY A 176 -16.74 1.77 -18.97
CA GLY A 176 -17.99 1.35 -18.32
C GLY A 176 -17.88 0.11 -17.42
N ILE A 177 -16.67 -0.42 -17.23
CA ILE A 177 -16.38 -1.57 -16.36
C ILE A 177 -15.59 -1.09 -15.14
N CYS A 178 -16.01 -1.55 -13.96
CA CYS A 178 -15.29 -1.33 -12.71
C CYS A 178 -14.43 -2.56 -12.38
N TYR A 179 -13.11 -2.42 -12.43
CA TYR A 179 -12.14 -3.46 -12.08
C TYR A 179 -11.76 -3.32 -10.61
N VAL A 180 -12.21 -4.22 -9.74
CA VAL A 180 -11.97 -4.18 -8.30
C VAL A 180 -10.86 -5.16 -7.93
N TYR A 181 -9.73 -4.64 -7.48
CA TYR A 181 -8.70 -5.42 -6.84
C TYR A 181 -9.11 -5.75 -5.39
N ASP A 182 -9.29 -7.04 -5.14
CA ASP A 182 -9.44 -7.64 -3.82
C ASP A 182 -8.17 -8.45 -3.49
N PRO A 183 -7.30 -7.93 -2.61
CA PRO A 183 -6.04 -8.58 -2.27
C PRO A 183 -6.24 -9.95 -1.60
N GLY A 184 -7.40 -10.21 -0.97
CA GLY A 184 -7.71 -11.48 -0.32
C GLY A 184 -8.16 -12.59 -1.28
N LEU A 185 -8.45 -12.28 -2.54
CA LEU A 185 -9.10 -13.21 -3.47
C LEU A 185 -8.16 -14.24 -4.14
N GLY A 186 -6.84 -14.05 -4.01
CA GLY A 186 -5.85 -14.86 -4.75
C GLY A 186 -6.03 -14.77 -6.27
N ASP A 187 -5.59 -15.78 -7.04
CA ASP A 187 -5.76 -15.81 -8.50
C ASP A 187 -7.16 -16.25 -8.92
N THR A 188 -8.15 -15.48 -8.52
CA THR A 188 -9.54 -15.71 -8.89
C THR A 188 -10.18 -14.44 -9.40
N ILE A 189 -11.27 -14.60 -10.13
CA ILE A 189 -12.06 -13.49 -10.68
C ILE A 189 -13.55 -13.79 -10.53
N THR A 190 -14.29 -12.75 -10.13
CA THR A 190 -15.75 -12.72 -10.18
C THR A 190 -16.18 -11.66 -11.17
N LYS A 191 -17.05 -12.02 -12.12
CA LYS A 191 -17.50 -11.11 -13.20
C LYS A 191 -18.99 -10.86 -13.07
N THR A 192 -19.38 -9.59 -13.13
CA THR A 192 -20.76 -9.15 -13.38
C THR A 192 -20.81 -8.40 -14.71
N THR A 193 -21.97 -7.89 -15.09
CA THR A 193 -22.12 -7.09 -16.31
C THR A 193 -21.29 -5.80 -16.28
N SER A 194 -21.11 -5.20 -15.11
CA SER A 194 -20.51 -3.86 -14.94
C SER A 194 -19.28 -3.85 -14.04
N ALA A 195 -18.90 -4.98 -13.45
CA ALA A 195 -17.75 -5.07 -12.56
C ALA A 195 -16.99 -6.40 -12.72
N ARG A 196 -15.69 -6.35 -12.42
CA ARG A 196 -14.81 -7.51 -12.32
C ARG A 196 -14.01 -7.40 -11.04
N THR A 197 -14.24 -8.30 -10.09
CA THR A 197 -13.47 -8.37 -8.86
C THR A 197 -12.41 -9.45 -9.00
N PHE A 198 -11.15 -9.12 -8.78
CA PHE A 198 -10.03 -10.03 -8.99
C PHE A 198 -8.98 -9.87 -7.90
N GLY A 199 -8.21 -10.93 -7.64
CA GLY A 199 -7.00 -10.84 -6.83
C GLY A 199 -5.74 -11.06 -7.66
N LEU A 200 -4.59 -11.10 -6.98
CA LEU A 200 -3.29 -11.32 -7.61
C LEU A 200 -2.58 -12.50 -6.97
N LEU A 201 -1.80 -13.23 -7.76
CA LEU A 201 -0.81 -14.16 -7.22
C LEU A 201 0.30 -13.40 -6.47
N PRO A 202 1.03 -14.06 -5.56
CA PRO A 202 2.27 -13.50 -5.01
C PRO A 202 3.30 -13.21 -6.11
N SER A 203 4.17 -12.20 -5.89
CA SER A 203 5.18 -11.72 -6.87
C SER A 203 5.96 -12.84 -7.56
N GLU A 204 6.42 -13.84 -6.80
CA GLU A 204 7.25 -14.96 -7.31
C GLU A 204 6.51 -15.90 -8.28
N GLN A 205 5.18 -15.90 -8.24
CA GLN A 205 4.31 -16.75 -9.06
C GLN A 205 3.47 -15.94 -10.04
N MET A 206 3.65 -14.61 -10.06
CA MET A 206 2.79 -13.70 -10.79
C MET A 206 2.86 -13.97 -12.30
N ILE A 207 1.68 -14.14 -12.90
CA ILE A 207 1.49 -14.29 -14.35
C ILE A 207 0.49 -13.26 -14.85
N LEU A 208 0.72 -12.71 -16.04
CA LEU A 208 -0.24 -11.83 -16.69
C LEU A 208 -1.25 -12.70 -17.43
N ASN A 209 -2.53 -12.57 -17.09
CA ASN A 209 -3.61 -13.40 -17.62
C ASN A 209 -4.91 -12.59 -17.71
N GLU A 210 -6.01 -13.24 -18.09
CA GLU A 210 -7.31 -12.57 -18.19
C GLU A 210 -7.91 -12.12 -16.85
N ASN A 211 -7.45 -12.67 -15.72
CA ASN A 211 -7.98 -12.33 -14.40
C ASN A 211 -7.51 -10.93 -13.98
N ASN A 212 -6.23 -10.61 -14.23
CA ASN A 212 -5.66 -9.31 -13.89
C ASN A 212 -5.59 -8.32 -15.06
N ALA A 213 -6.13 -8.70 -16.22
CA ALA A 213 -6.35 -7.80 -17.36
C ALA A 213 -7.50 -6.83 -17.06
N MET A 214 -7.21 -5.53 -17.17
CA MET A 214 -8.19 -4.48 -16.92
C MET A 214 -8.73 -3.91 -18.23
N PHE A 215 -8.15 -2.81 -18.72
CA PHE A 215 -8.63 -2.07 -19.89
C PHE A 215 -7.55 -2.03 -20.98
N SER A 216 -7.97 -1.74 -22.20
CA SER A 216 -7.04 -1.57 -23.33
C SER A 216 -6.69 -0.10 -23.55
N LEU A 217 -5.46 0.15 -23.98
CA LEU A 217 -4.96 1.44 -24.43
C LEU A 217 -4.63 1.39 -25.92
N LYS A 218 -4.83 2.52 -26.59
CA LYS A 218 -4.35 2.78 -27.94
C LYS A 218 -3.07 3.60 -27.89
N GLU A 219 -2.16 3.33 -28.82
CA GLU A 219 -0.90 4.05 -28.92
C GLU A 219 -1.12 5.56 -28.95
N GLY A 220 -0.48 6.28 -28.03
CA GLY A 220 -0.51 7.75 -27.98
C GLY A 220 -1.86 8.37 -27.60
N GLU A 221 -2.85 7.57 -27.20
CA GLU A 221 -4.16 8.07 -26.76
C GLU A 221 -4.25 8.12 -25.24
N ASP A 222 -4.71 9.26 -24.70
CA ASP A 222 -5.05 9.38 -23.28
C ASP A 222 -6.27 8.51 -22.94
N LYS A 223 -6.22 7.85 -21.79
CA LYS A 223 -7.35 7.20 -21.16
C LYS A 223 -7.47 7.61 -19.70
N ALA A 224 -8.56 8.30 -19.38
CA ALA A 224 -8.97 8.57 -18.02
C ALA A 224 -9.53 7.31 -17.35
N VAL A 225 -9.10 7.06 -16.12
CA VAL A 225 -9.51 5.95 -15.25
C VAL A 225 -9.85 6.52 -13.89
N LEU A 226 -11.09 6.34 -13.45
CA LEU A 226 -11.51 6.75 -12.10
C LEU A 226 -11.06 5.69 -11.10
N VAL A 227 -10.38 6.12 -10.03
CA VAL A 227 -9.85 5.25 -8.99
C VAL A 227 -10.61 5.48 -7.70
N HIS A 228 -11.06 4.39 -7.06
CA HIS A 228 -11.49 4.42 -5.66
C HIS A 228 -10.61 3.53 -4.79
N ILE A 229 -10.36 3.96 -3.56
CA ILE A 229 -9.68 3.16 -2.53
C ILE A 229 -10.50 3.25 -1.25
N TRP A 230 -10.90 2.12 -0.69
CA TRP A 230 -11.71 2.07 0.52
C TRP A 230 -11.41 0.84 1.38
N LEU A 231 -11.86 0.92 2.64
CA LEU A 231 -11.92 -0.22 3.53
C LEU A 231 -13.34 -0.81 3.44
N GLU A 232 -13.46 -2.02 2.92
CA GLU A 232 -14.71 -2.76 2.86
C GLU A 232 -15.08 -3.26 4.26
N GLY A 233 -16.29 -2.98 4.69
CA GLY A 233 -16.85 -3.51 5.92
C GLY A 233 -17.69 -2.49 6.68
N THR A 234 -18.61 -2.99 7.50
CA THR A 234 -19.53 -2.18 8.31
C THR A 234 -19.61 -2.63 9.76
N ASP A 235 -18.89 -3.69 10.18
CA ASP A 235 -18.96 -4.20 11.55
C ASP A 235 -18.02 -3.39 12.50
N PRO A 236 -18.54 -2.68 13.51
CA PRO A 236 -17.74 -1.88 14.45
C PRO A 236 -16.68 -2.68 15.19
N LEU A 237 -17.00 -3.93 15.56
CA LEU A 237 -16.10 -4.77 16.35
C LEU A 237 -14.91 -5.27 15.50
N CYS A 238 -15.06 -5.32 14.18
CA CYS A 238 -14.01 -5.70 13.24
C CYS A 238 -13.26 -4.49 12.67
N THR A 239 -13.81 -3.28 12.77
CA THR A 239 -13.31 -2.11 12.04
C THR A 239 -12.56 -1.08 12.87
N ASP A 240 -12.68 -1.09 14.20
CA ASP A 240 -11.92 -0.16 15.04
C ASP A 240 -10.40 -0.37 14.95
N GLU A 241 -9.96 -1.62 14.78
CA GLU A 241 -8.55 -1.94 14.49
C GLU A 241 -8.10 -1.39 13.13
N LEU A 242 -9.00 -1.34 12.15
CA LEU A 242 -8.72 -0.85 10.79
C LEU A 242 -8.58 0.68 10.74
N LYS A 243 -9.43 1.41 11.48
CA LYS A 243 -9.43 2.89 11.50
C LYS A 243 -8.13 3.49 12.05
N SER A 244 -7.43 2.75 12.90
CA SER A 244 -6.19 3.19 13.55
C SER A 244 -4.92 2.65 12.89
N ALA A 245 -5.06 1.79 11.88
CA ALA A 245 -3.93 1.13 11.25
C ALA A 245 -3.15 2.10 10.34
N GLU A 246 -1.83 2.04 10.44
CA GLU A 246 -0.95 2.62 9.42
C GLU A 246 -0.85 1.64 8.25
N TYR A 247 -0.90 2.17 7.02
CA TYR A 247 -0.74 1.35 5.83
C TYR A 247 -0.04 2.08 4.69
N ALA A 248 0.60 1.31 3.83
CA ALA A 248 1.21 1.77 2.60
C ALA A 248 0.64 0.96 1.43
N ILE A 249 0.18 1.65 0.41
CA ILE A 249 -0.30 1.05 -0.84
C ILE A 249 0.74 1.33 -1.90
N ARG A 250 1.09 0.29 -2.66
CA ARG A 250 1.83 0.43 -3.89
C ARG A 250 1.04 -0.27 -4.98
N LEU A 251 0.82 0.43 -6.08
CA LEU A 251 0.16 -0.11 -7.27
C LEU A 251 1.17 -0.19 -8.40
N ARG A 252 1.23 -1.34 -9.07
CA ARG A 252 2.07 -1.53 -10.24
C ARG A 252 1.24 -1.97 -11.43
N PHE A 253 1.34 -1.18 -12.49
CA PHE A 253 0.72 -1.46 -13.77
C PHE A 253 1.76 -1.91 -14.80
N THR A 254 1.37 -2.84 -15.66
CA THR A 254 2.16 -3.25 -16.82
C THR A 254 1.25 -3.48 -18.03
N GLY A 255 1.85 -3.56 -19.22
CA GLY A 255 1.14 -3.82 -20.47
C GLY A 255 1.48 -5.17 -21.07
N THR A 256 0.52 -5.78 -21.76
CA THR A 256 0.71 -6.90 -22.69
C THR A 256 0.14 -6.55 -24.06
N ASP A 257 0.53 -7.32 -25.08
CA ASP A 257 -0.14 -7.28 -26.37
C ASP A 257 -1.54 -7.94 -26.31
N SER A 258 -2.26 -7.97 -27.43
CA SER A 258 -3.59 -8.60 -27.50
C SER A 258 -3.60 -10.11 -27.26
N SER A 259 -2.43 -10.75 -27.23
CA SER A 259 -2.23 -12.18 -26.97
C SER A 259 -1.81 -12.46 -25.51
N ASN A 260 -1.90 -11.45 -24.63
CA ASN A 260 -1.39 -11.46 -23.24
C ASN A 260 0.12 -11.73 -23.13
N GLN A 261 0.89 -11.47 -24.19
CA GLN A 261 2.35 -11.54 -24.11
C GLN A 261 2.90 -10.21 -23.61
N ALA A 262 3.77 -10.26 -22.60
CA ALA A 262 4.49 -9.09 -22.15
C ALA A 262 5.36 -8.56 -23.30
N PHE A 263 5.46 -7.23 -23.42
CA PHE A 263 6.36 -6.64 -24.40
C PHE A 263 7.81 -6.96 -24.02
N ASP A 264 8.56 -7.49 -24.98
CA ASP A 264 9.99 -7.77 -24.81
C ASP A 264 10.76 -6.51 -24.41
N HIS A 265 11.71 -6.70 -23.49
CA HIS A 265 12.65 -5.68 -23.02
C HIS A 265 13.82 -5.48 -23.97
#